data_AF-A0A829HBD6-F1
#
_entry.id   AF-A0A829HBD6-F1
#
_cell.length_a   1.000
_cell.length_b   1.000
_cell.length_c   1.000
_cell.angle_alpha   90.00
_cell.angle_beta   90.00
_cell.angle_gamma   90.00
#
_symmetry.space_group_name_H-M   'P 1'
#
loop_
_entity.id
_entity.type
_entity.pdbx_description
1 polymer ?
#
loop_
_entity_poly.entity_id
_entity_poly.type
_entity_poly.pdbx_seq_one_letter_code
_entity_poly.pdbx_strand_id
1 'polypeptide(L)' 'MNERVIHDTKLNEALPYLIDSIYDDFTKIIFNDYTKLDNNFFNEVLAVYLAGGWPCGWEGKYPEGRLIVFSNE' A
#
# COMPACT_ATOMS: atom_id res chain seq x y z
N MET A 1 22.78 19.27 16.81
CA MET A 1 21.61 18.40 17.06
C MET A 1 21.98 17.05 16.51
N ASN A 2 22.21 16.05 17.36
CA ASN A 2 22.69 14.73 16.91
C ASN A 2 21.47 13.96 16.39
N GLU A 3 21.32 13.87 15.06
CA GLU A 3 20.41 12.90 14.46
C GLU A 3 20.97 11.53 14.79
N ARG A 4 20.41 10.87 15.81
CA ARG A 4 20.59 9.43 15.93
C ARG A 4 19.85 8.82 14.75
N VAL A 5 20.57 8.59 13.66
CA VAL A 5 20.15 7.63 12.65
C VAL A 5 20.03 6.31 13.40
N ILE A 6 18.80 5.92 13.71
CA ILE A 6 18.52 4.60 14.23
C ILE A 6 18.90 3.67 13.08
N HIS A 7 20.06 3.03 13.16
CA HIS A 7 20.42 1.90 12.31
C HIS A 7 19.55 0.72 12.74
N ASP A 8 18.27 0.78 12.42
CA ASP A 8 17.38 -0.36 12.51
C ASP A 8 17.69 -1.25 11.31
N THR A 9 18.56 -2.24 11.54
CA THR A 9 18.98 -3.19 10.52
C THR A 9 17.77 -3.88 9.88
N LYS A 10 16.70 -4.13 10.65
CA LYS A 10 15.48 -4.76 10.12
C LYS A 10 14.72 -3.83 9.18
N LEU A 11 14.66 -2.53 9.52
CA LEU A 11 14.05 -1.54 8.64
C LEU A 11 14.83 -1.43 7.32
N ASN A 12 16.16 -1.38 7.39
CA ASN A 12 17.00 -1.29 6.20
C ASN A 12 16.87 -2.52 5.29
N GLU A 13 16.74 -3.72 5.88
CA GLU A 13 16.47 -4.95 5.14
C GLU A 13 15.07 -4.98 4.51
N ALA A 14 14.06 -4.43 5.19
CA ALA A 14 12.69 -4.39 4.71
C ALA A 14 12.42 -3.28 3.68
N LEU A 15 13.19 -2.18 3.72
CA LEU A 15 12.93 -0.98 2.95
C LEU A 15 12.84 -1.20 1.42
N PRO A 16 13.71 -2.00 0.78
CA PRO A 16 13.59 -2.27 -0.66
C PRO A 16 12.26 -2.95 -1.00
N TYR A 17 11.86 -3.96 -0.22
CA TYR A 17 10.59 -4.67 -0.42
C TYR A 17 9.38 -3.76 -0.21
N LEU A 18 9.48 -2.83 0.74
CA LEU A 18 8.46 -1.83 0.99
C LEU A 18 8.29 -0.91 -0.22
N ILE A 19 9.39 -0.39 -0.74
CA ILE A 19 9.40 0.50 -1.91
C ILE A 19 8.84 -0.23 -3.13
N ASP A 20 9.27 -1.47 -3.36
CA ASP A 20 8.81 -2.28 -4.49
C ASP A 20 7.30 -2.56 -4.39
N SER A 21 6.79 -2.84 -3.19
CA SER A 21 5.35 -3.04 -2.96
C SER A 21 4.53 -1.80 -3.28
N ILE A 22 4.97 -0.61 -2.83
CA ILE A 22 4.29 0.66 -3.17
C ILE A 22 4.32 0.88 -4.68
N TYR A 23 5.49 0.71 -5.29
CA TYR A 23 5.66 0.95 -6.72
C TYR A 23 4.72 0.05 -7.56
N ASP A 24 4.62 -1.22 -7.16
CA ASP A 24 3.75 -2.20 -7.79
C ASP A 24 2.25 -1.83 -7.65
N ASP A 25 1.81 -1.42 -6.45
CA ASP A 25 0.44 -0.95 -6.22
C ASP A 25 0.10 0.26 -7.10
N PHE A 26 0.95 1.29 -7.10
CA PHE A 26 0.72 2.50 -7.88
C PHE A 26 0.76 2.24 -9.39
N THR A 27 1.61 1.31 -9.85
CA THR A 27 1.62 0.88 -11.24
C THR A 27 0.27 0.26 -11.62
N LYS A 28 -0.29 -0.61 -10.78
CA LYS A 28 -1.60 -1.24 -11.01
C LYS A 28 -2.75 -0.23 -10.93
N ILE A 29 -2.69 0.73 -10.02
CA ILE A 29 -3.67 1.84 -9.94
C ILE A 29 -3.67 2.66 -11.23
N ILE A 30 -2.50 3.10 -11.70
CA ILE A 30 -2.38 3.89 -12.93
C ILE A 30 -2.85 3.07 -14.13
N PHE A 31 -2.48 1.79 -14.19
CA PHE A 31 -2.92 0.91 -15.28
C PHE A 31 -4.44 0.70 -15.27
N ASN A 32 -5.05 0.51 -14.10
CA ASN A 32 -6.50 0.42 -13.95
C ASN A 32 -7.21 1.67 -14.48
N ASP A 33 -6.71 2.86 -14.14
CA ASP A 33 -7.25 4.12 -14.65
C ASP A 33 -7.03 4.27 -16.16
N TYR A 34 -5.84 3.97 -16.67
CA TYR A 34 -5.52 4.09 -18.09
C TYR A 34 -6.40 3.17 -18.96
N THR A 35 -6.62 1.94 -18.51
CA THR A 35 -7.38 0.94 -19.25
C THR A 35 -8.90 1.05 -19.06
N LYS A 36 -9.36 1.88 -18.11
CA LYS A 36 -10.79 2.03 -17.77
C LYS A 36 -11.47 0.68 -17.45
N LEU A 37 -10.72 -0.26 -16.87
CA LEU A 37 -11.23 -1.58 -16.47
C LEU A 37 -12.23 -1.51 -15.30
N ASP A 38 -12.31 -0.36 -14.62
CA ASP A 38 -13.16 -0.12 -13.45
C ASP A 38 -13.02 -1.20 -12.36
N ASN A 39 -11.78 -1.61 -12.08
CA ASN A 39 -11.52 -2.55 -11.01
C ASN A 39 -11.63 -1.83 -9.66
N ASN A 40 -12.76 -2.03 -8.98
CA ASN A 40 -13.05 -1.48 -7.66
C ASN A 40 -11.91 -1.70 -6.65
N PHE A 41 -11.21 -2.84 -6.73
CA PHE A 41 -10.11 -3.15 -5.82
C PHE A 41 -9.02 -2.08 -5.82
N PHE A 42 -8.51 -1.66 -6.98
CA PHE A 42 -7.41 -0.68 -7.02
C PHE A 42 -7.86 0.73 -6.65
N ASN A 43 -9.15 1.04 -6.84
CA ASN A 43 -9.72 2.29 -6.36
C ASN A 43 -9.78 2.32 -4.81
N GLU A 44 -10.12 1.19 -4.18
CA GLU A 44 -10.07 1.06 -2.71
C GLU A 44 -8.63 1.18 -2.18
N VAL A 45 -7.66 0.54 -2.83
CA VAL A 45 -6.23 0.66 -2.48
C VAL A 45 -5.76 2.11 -2.58
N LEU A 46 -6.11 2.83 -3.67
CA LEU A 46 -5.77 4.24 -3.81
C LEU A 46 -6.40 5.10 -2.71
N ALA A 47 -7.66 4.85 -2.35
CA ALA A 47 -8.34 5.59 -1.30
C ALA A 47 -7.64 5.45 0.06
N VAL A 48 -7.09 4.28 0.36
CA VAL A 48 -6.31 4.03 1.57
C VAL A 48 -5.03 4.87 1.61
N TYR A 49 -4.25 4.86 0.52
CA TYR A 49 -3.04 5.69 0.43
C TYR A 49 -3.35 7.18 0.58
N LEU A 50 -4.44 7.67 -0.03
CA LEU A 50 -4.85 9.07 0.08
C LEU A 50 -5.33 9.46 1.48
N ALA A 51 -5.83 8.51 2.26
CA ALA A 51 -6.18 8.69 3.66
C ALA A 51 -4.96 8.59 4.62
N GLY A 52 -3.75 8.37 4.09
CA GLY A 52 -2.53 8.18 4.88
C GLY A 52 -2.44 6.79 5.53
N GLY A 53 -3.30 5.86 5.12
CA GLY A 53 -3.26 4.46 5.55
C GLY A 53 -2.34 3.62 4.68
N TRP A 54 -2.04 2.42 5.17
CA TRP A 54 -1.25 1.43 4.46
C TRP A 54 -2.11 0.19 4.16
N PRO A 55 -2.28 -0.22 2.88
CA PRO A 55 -3.00 -1.43 2.53
C PRO A 55 -2.19 -2.68 2.91
N CYS A 56 -2.76 -3.55 3.75
CA CYS A 56 -2.08 -4.70 4.35
C CYS A 56 -2.64 -6.08 3.93
N GLY A 57 -3.50 -6.12 2.91
CA GLY A 57 -4.10 -7.36 2.42
C GLY A 57 -5.63 -7.33 2.48
N TRP A 58 -6.24 -8.51 2.32
CA TRP A 58 -7.69 -8.65 2.21
C TRP A 58 -8.20 -9.71 3.17
N GLU A 59 -9.27 -9.41 3.91
CA GLU A 59 -9.93 -10.36 4.79
C GLU A 59 -11.20 -10.90 4.14
N GLY A 60 -11.30 -12.22 4.05
CA GLY A 60 -12.41 -12.90 3.37
C GLY A 60 -12.13 -13.16 1.89
N LYS A 61 -13.19 -13.34 1.10
CA LYS A 61 -13.08 -13.58 -0.36
C LYS A 61 -13.43 -12.31 -1.11
N TYR A 62 -12.68 -11.96 -2.13
CA TYR A 62 -13.04 -10.84 -3.00
C TYR A 62 -14.20 -11.25 -3.93
N PRO A 63 -15.21 -10.38 -4.18
CA PRO A 63 -15.35 -9.00 -3.71
C PRO A 63 -16.06 -8.81 -2.36
N GLU A 64 -16.57 -9.87 -1.71
CA GLU A 64 -17.41 -9.76 -0.51
C GLU A 64 -16.64 -9.47 0.80
N GLY A 65 -15.32 -9.54 0.77
CA GLY A 65 -14.45 -9.29 1.92
C GLY A 65 -14.16 -7.81 2.14
N ARG A 66 -13.08 -7.52 2.86
CA ARG A 66 -12.66 -6.14 3.14
C ARG A 66 -11.16 -5.96 3.01
N LEU A 67 -10.75 -4.79 2.52
CA LEU A 67 -9.38 -4.34 2.56
C LEU A 67 -8.95 -4.13 4.01
N ILE A 68 -7.81 -4.72 4.39
CA ILE A 68 -7.19 -4.52 5.70
C ILE A 68 -6.25 -3.32 5.58
N VAL A 69 -6.38 -2.38 6.51
CA VAL A 69 -5.58 -1.15 6.53
C VAL A 69 -4.85 -1.03 7.85
N PHE A 70 -3.56 -0.76 7.79
CA PHE A 70 -2.80 -0.26 8.92
C PHE A 70 -2.86 1.27 8.93
N SER A 71 -3.35 1.85 10.01
CA SER A 71 -3.41 3.29 10.25
C SER A 71 -2.70 3.64 11.57
N ASN A 72 -2.15 4.86 11.64
CA ASN A 72 -1.52 5.39 12.86
C ASN A 72 -2.51 6.08 13.82
N GLU A 73 -3.81 5.95 13.57
CA GLU A 73 -4.90 6.42 14.44
C GLU A 73 -5.37 5.33 15.40
#